data_AF-E6WV76-F1
#
_entry.id   AF-E6WV76-F1
#
_cell.length_a   1.000
_cell.length_b   1.000
_cell.length_c   1.000
_cell.angle_alpha   90.00
_cell.angle_beta   90.00
_cell.angle_gamma   90.00
#
_symmetry.space_group_name_H-M   'P 1'
#
loop_
_entity.id
_entity.type
_entity.pdbx_description
1 polymer ?
#
loop_
_entity_poly.entity_id
_entity_poly.type
_entity_poly.pdbx_seq_one_letter_code
_entity_poly.pdbx_strand_id
1 'polypeptide(L)'
;MDIRAFADSMGKDERAAWIAAVAFGLVSACVGWTLFGAPAGRAGEVGGLAEAVRWFAVVLALVVAWAVRPDAEALDEHDRHLMSRSGNAAARWLGFCLLVMALACDMDSLRGYVVSRSPEWIKIGVLFVMLSSIAVGACAHAVLHWRDRR
;
A
#
# COMPACT_ATOMS: atom_id res chain seq x y z
N MET A 1 -9.23 -23.22 13.27
CA MET A 1 -9.98 -22.88 12.04
C MET A 1 -9.14 -23.37 10.87
N ASP A 2 -9.69 -24.19 9.98
CA ASP A 2 -8.98 -24.67 8.78
C ASP A 2 -8.80 -23.51 7.78
N ILE A 3 -7.60 -23.38 7.21
CA ILE A 3 -7.24 -22.34 6.22
C ILE A 3 -8.09 -22.50 4.96
N ARG A 4 -8.41 -23.73 4.56
CA ARG A 4 -9.29 -23.96 3.40
C ARG A 4 -10.72 -23.50 3.70
N ALA A 5 -11.27 -23.92 4.83
CA ALA A 5 -12.59 -23.46 5.27
C ALA A 5 -12.67 -21.93 5.44
N PHE A 6 -11.58 -21.27 5.85
CA PHE A 6 -11.49 -19.81 5.88
C PHE A 6 -11.55 -19.20 4.48
N ALA A 7 -10.72 -19.68 3.56
CA ALA A 7 -10.68 -19.19 2.18
C ALA A 7 -12.01 -19.42 1.44
N ASP A 8 -12.66 -20.56 1.69
CA ASP A 8 -13.96 -20.90 1.10
C ASP A 8 -15.10 -20.05 1.69
N SER A 9 -14.94 -19.49 2.90
CA SER A 9 -15.89 -18.55 3.50
C SER A 9 -15.78 -17.12 2.98
N MET A 10 -14.72 -16.80 2.22
CA MET A 10 -14.50 -15.45 1.70
C MET A 10 -15.40 -15.15 0.50
N GLY A 11 -16.03 -13.98 0.53
CA GLY A 11 -16.73 -13.43 -0.61
C GLY A 11 -15.72 -12.93 -1.64
N LYS A 12 -16.19 -12.70 -2.88
CA LYS A 12 -15.34 -12.26 -4.00
C LYS A 12 -14.54 -10.99 -3.65
N ASP A 13 -15.17 -10.01 -3.01
CA ASP A 13 -14.56 -8.70 -2.71
C ASP A 13 -13.57 -8.79 -1.55
N GLU A 14 -13.89 -9.54 -0.49
CA GLU A 14 -12.95 -9.81 0.61
C GLU A 14 -11.71 -10.54 0.10
N ARG A 15 -11.89 -11.53 -0.79
CA ARG A 15 -10.79 -12.27 -1.39
C ARG A 15 -9.92 -11.37 -2.26
N ALA A 16 -10.52 -10.50 -3.07
CA ALA A 16 -9.80 -9.53 -3.87
C ALA A 16 -9.01 -8.55 -2.98
N ALA A 17 -9.59 -8.11 -1.86
CA ALA A 17 -8.94 -7.22 -0.90
C ALA A 17 -7.75 -7.87 -0.20
N TRP A 18 -7.85 -9.15 0.19
CA TRP A 18 -6.70 -9.89 0.74
C TRP A 18 -5.58 -10.09 -0.29
N ILE A 19 -5.93 -10.40 -1.53
CA ILE A 19 -4.94 -10.52 -2.63
C ILE A 19 -4.23 -9.18 -2.83
N ALA A 20 -4.99 -8.08 -2.88
CA ALA A 20 -4.42 -6.73 -3.01
C ALA A 20 -3.50 -6.40 -1.84
N ALA A 21 -3.93 -6.67 -0.60
CA ALA A 21 -3.12 -6.44 0.59
C ALA A 21 -1.78 -7.17 0.55
N VAL A 22 -1.78 -8.46 0.19
CA VAL A 22 -0.55 -9.26 0.06
C VAL A 22 0.33 -8.73 -1.06
N ALA A 23 -0.25 -8.44 -2.22
CA ALA A 23 0.52 -7.96 -3.36
C ALA A 23 1.17 -6.61 -3.06
N PHE A 24 0.42 -5.61 -2.59
CA PHE A 24 0.99 -4.30 -2.24
C PHE A 24 1.94 -4.37 -1.04
N GLY A 25 1.67 -5.24 -0.07
CA GLY A 25 2.56 -5.48 1.07
C GLY A 25 3.92 -6.04 0.65
N LEU A 26 3.94 -7.04 -0.24
CA LEU A 26 5.18 -7.61 -0.78
C LEU A 26 5.97 -6.59 -1.61
N VAL A 27 5.28 -5.83 -2.46
CA VAL A 27 5.94 -4.76 -3.25
C VAL A 27 6.51 -3.69 -2.32
N SER A 28 5.75 -3.26 -1.31
CA SER A 28 6.21 -2.31 -0.30
C SER A 28 7.44 -2.86 0.44
N ALA A 29 7.45 -4.13 0.85
CA ALA A 29 8.60 -4.77 1.50
C ALA A 29 9.84 -4.80 0.59
N CYS A 30 9.69 -5.13 -0.70
CA CYS A 30 10.77 -5.08 -1.68
C CYS A 30 11.35 -3.68 -1.84
N VAL A 31 10.50 -2.64 -1.90
CA VAL A 31 10.95 -1.24 -1.97
C VAL A 31 11.58 -0.78 -0.65
N GLY A 32 11.04 -1.20 0.50
CA GLY A 32 11.62 -0.88 1.80
C GLY A 32 13.01 -1.51 1.96
N TRP A 33 13.19 -2.74 1.50
CA TRP A 33 14.50 -3.41 1.49
C TRP A 33 15.53 -2.64 0.67
N THR A 34 15.17 -2.10 -0.50
CA THR A 34 16.11 -1.30 -1.30
C THR A 34 16.47 0.03 -0.64
N LEU A 35 15.56 0.62 0.13
CA LEU A 35 15.78 1.89 0.85
C LEU A 35 16.62 1.72 2.13
N PHE A 36 16.43 0.62 2.86
CA PHE A 36 16.95 0.48 4.23
C PHE A 36 17.83 -0.76 4.45
N GLY A 37 17.66 -1.82 3.66
CA GLY A 37 18.34 -3.11 3.82
C GLY A 37 19.48 -3.36 2.83
N ALA A 38 19.55 -2.60 1.73
CA ALA A 38 20.63 -2.74 0.76
C ALA A 38 21.96 -2.20 1.32
N PRO A 39 23.08 -2.95 1.22
CA PRO A 39 24.39 -2.47 1.65
C PRO A 39 24.77 -1.15 0.98
N ALA A 40 25.24 -0.19 1.80
CA ALA A 40 25.72 1.11 1.31
C ALA A 40 26.77 0.91 0.20
N GLY A 41 26.48 1.41 -1.00
CA GLY A 41 27.37 1.30 -2.17
C GLY A 41 26.81 0.50 -3.35
N ARG A 42 25.71 -0.25 -3.20
CA ARG A 42 25.04 -0.96 -4.32
C ARG A 42 23.82 -0.27 -4.91
N ALA A 43 23.53 0.97 -4.50
CA ALA A 43 22.36 1.72 -4.99
C ALA A 43 22.29 1.84 -6.53
N GLY A 44 23.43 1.77 -7.24
CA GLY A 44 23.50 1.75 -8.70
C GLY A 44 23.08 0.43 -9.36
N GLU A 45 23.28 -0.72 -8.71
CA GLU A 45 22.82 -2.04 -9.19
C GLU A 45 21.30 -2.23 -8.98
N VAL A 46 20.71 -1.42 -8.10
CA VAL A 46 19.29 -1.45 -7.73
C VAL A 46 18.40 -0.72 -8.74
N GLY A 47 18.96 0.04 -9.69
CA GLY A 47 18.19 0.79 -10.69
C GLY A 47 17.24 -0.07 -11.52
N GLY A 48 17.66 -1.27 -11.93
CA GLY A 48 16.81 -2.20 -12.67
C GLY A 48 15.68 -2.83 -11.83
N LEU A 49 15.95 -3.11 -10.55
CA LEU A 49 14.94 -3.63 -9.62
C LEU A 49 13.93 -2.54 -9.24
N ALA A 50 14.38 -1.31 -9.00
CA ALA A 50 13.51 -0.17 -8.72
C ALA A 50 12.59 0.15 -9.92
N GLU A 51 13.12 0.10 -11.15
CA GLU A 51 12.36 0.27 -12.39
C GLU A 51 11.32 -0.86 -12.56
N ALA A 52 11.72 -2.13 -12.40
CA ALA A 52 10.83 -3.29 -12.49
C ALA A 52 9.74 -3.28 -11.42
N VAL A 53 10.08 -2.90 -10.19
CA VAL A 53 9.14 -2.78 -9.07
C VAL A 53 8.20 -1.59 -9.27
N ARG A 54 8.66 -0.49 -9.87
CA ARG A 54 7.81 0.65 -10.26
C ARG A 54 6.79 0.25 -11.32
N TRP A 55 7.21 -0.46 -12.38
CA TRP A 55 6.30 -0.96 -13.41
C TRP A 55 5.34 -2.02 -12.87
N PHE A 56 5.82 -2.90 -12.00
CA PHE A 56 4.98 -3.88 -11.33
C PHE A 56 3.92 -3.20 -10.44
N ALA A 57 4.30 -2.16 -9.69
CA ALA A 57 3.37 -1.35 -8.91
C ALA A 57 2.31 -0.65 -9.77
N VAL A 58 2.70 -0.09 -10.92
CA VAL A 58 1.77 0.53 -11.87
C VAL A 58 0.82 -0.51 -12.45
N VAL A 59 1.33 -1.65 -12.90
CA VAL A 59 0.49 -2.75 -13.43
C VAL A 59 -0.45 -3.27 -12.35
N LEU A 60 0.03 -3.44 -11.12
CA LEU A 60 -0.79 -3.90 -10.00
C LEU A 60 -1.87 -2.87 -9.64
N ALA A 61 -1.54 -1.58 -9.62
CA ALA A 61 -2.51 -0.50 -9.42
C ALA A 61 -3.55 -0.45 -10.54
N LEU A 62 -3.16 -0.66 -11.80
CA LEU A 62 -4.08 -0.74 -12.93
C LEU A 62 -4.97 -1.98 -12.86
N VAL A 63 -4.42 -3.13 -12.49
CA VAL A 63 -5.17 -4.38 -12.31
C VAL A 63 -6.16 -4.25 -11.17
N VAL A 64 -5.78 -3.62 -10.05
CA VAL A 64 -6.70 -3.39 -8.93
C VAL A 64 -7.74 -2.32 -9.29
N ALA A 65 -7.37 -1.23 -9.95
CA ALA A 65 -8.32 -0.24 -10.45
C ALA A 65 -9.30 -0.83 -11.48
N TRP A 66 -8.87 -1.82 -12.27
CA TRP A 66 -9.72 -2.50 -13.25
C TRP A 66 -10.59 -3.60 -12.62
N ALA A 67 -10.03 -4.42 -11.72
CA ALA A 67 -10.72 -5.54 -11.08
C ALA A 67 -11.65 -5.10 -9.95
N VAL A 68 -11.35 -3.96 -9.32
CA VAL A 68 -12.14 -3.35 -8.23
C VAL A 68 -12.84 -2.09 -8.74
N ARG A 69 -13.03 -1.93 -10.06
CA ARG A 69 -13.94 -0.91 -10.57
C ARG A 69 -15.33 -1.26 -10.03
N PRO A 70 -15.83 -0.55 -9.02
CA PRO A 70 -17.19 -0.81 -8.58
C PRO A 70 -18.07 -0.35 -9.71
N ASP A 71 -19.13 -1.09 -10.03
CA ASP A 71 -20.27 -0.43 -10.65
C ASP A 71 -20.75 0.58 -9.63
N ALA A 72 -20.33 1.84 -9.79
CA ALA A 72 -20.64 2.90 -8.84
C ALA A 72 -22.16 3.13 -8.73
N GLU A 73 -22.90 2.71 -9.75
CA GLU A 73 -24.36 2.71 -9.80
C GLU A 73 -25.00 1.52 -9.04
N ALA A 74 -24.23 0.48 -8.69
CA ALA A 74 -24.69 -0.72 -8.00
C ALA A 74 -24.14 -0.88 -6.56
N LEU A 75 -23.35 0.08 -6.06
CA LEU A 75 -22.86 0.07 -4.68
C LEU A 75 -23.96 0.50 -3.69
N ASP A 76 -24.41 -0.46 -2.90
CA ASP A 76 -25.28 -0.20 -1.75
C ASP A 76 -24.62 0.81 -0.78
N GLU A 77 -25.45 1.55 -0.03
CA GLU A 77 -24.98 2.55 0.95
C GLU A 77 -24.03 1.92 1.99
N HIS A 78 -24.24 0.65 2.31
CA HIS A 78 -23.39 -0.12 3.21
C HIS A 78 -21.96 -0.29 2.66
N ASP A 79 -21.80 -0.70 1.40
CA ASP A 79 -20.49 -0.88 0.79
C ASP A 79 -19.76 0.45 0.60
N ARG A 80 -20.51 1.54 0.34
CA ARG A 80 -19.95 2.90 0.32
C ARG A 80 -19.36 3.29 1.68
N HIS A 81 -20.02 2.95 2.79
CA HIS A 81 -19.45 3.16 4.13
C HIS A 81 -18.19 2.32 4.38
N LEU A 82 -18.16 1.06 3.91
CA LEU A 82 -16.99 0.19 4.04
C LEU A 82 -15.79 0.71 3.24
N MET A 83 -16.01 1.13 1.99
CA MET A 83 -14.98 1.77 1.16
C MET A 83 -14.49 3.09 1.76
N SER A 84 -15.38 3.90 2.35
CA SER A 84 -14.99 5.14 3.03
C SER A 84 -14.10 4.87 4.23
N ARG A 85 -14.43 3.86 5.06
CA ARG A 85 -13.64 3.49 6.24
C ARG A 85 -12.26 2.93 5.86
N SER A 86 -12.18 2.08 4.84
CA SER A 86 -10.90 1.56 4.37
C SER A 86 -10.04 2.65 3.72
N GLY A 87 -10.65 3.55 2.94
CA GLY A 87 -9.98 4.75 2.41
C GLY A 87 -9.45 5.66 3.52
N ASN A 88 -10.22 5.89 4.58
CA ASN A 88 -9.77 6.64 5.76
C ASN A 88 -8.59 5.95 6.47
N ALA A 89 -8.59 4.61 6.56
CA ALA A 89 -7.46 3.87 7.12
C ALA A 89 -6.18 4.06 6.29
N ALA A 90 -6.29 3.97 4.96
CA ALA A 90 -5.18 4.24 4.04
C ALA A 90 -4.64 5.67 4.21
N ALA A 91 -5.53 6.68 4.24
CA ALA A 91 -5.15 8.07 4.40
C ALA A 91 -4.48 8.36 5.76
N ARG A 92 -4.99 7.77 6.84
CA ARG A 92 -4.38 7.88 8.18
C ARG A 92 -2.99 7.24 8.23
N TRP A 93 -2.82 6.09 7.59
CA TRP A 93 -1.50 5.45 7.49
C TRP A 93 -0.52 6.30 6.69
N LEU A 94 -0.96 6.88 5.57
CA LEU A 94 -0.16 7.82 4.78
C LEU A 94 0.27 9.01 5.65
N GLY A 95 -0.66 9.64 6.37
CA GLY A 95 -0.37 10.74 7.28
C GLY A 95 0.61 10.35 8.40
N PHE A 96 0.45 9.15 8.97
CA PHE A 96 1.36 8.61 9.98
C PHE A 96 2.78 8.40 9.43
N CYS A 97 2.94 7.80 8.24
CA CYS A 97 4.25 7.62 7.63
C CYS A 97 4.94 8.97 7.36
N LEU A 98 4.19 9.96 6.88
CA LEU A 98 4.70 11.32 6.68
C LEU A 98 5.14 11.96 8.00
N LEU A 99 4.35 11.80 9.06
CA LEU A 99 4.69 12.28 10.40
C LEU A 99 5.96 11.60 10.95
N VAL A 100 6.06 10.27 10.86
CA VAL A 100 7.23 9.52 11.33
C VAL A 100 8.47 9.91 10.54
N MET A 101 8.38 10.08 9.21
CA MET A 101 9.51 10.58 8.42
C MET A 101 9.94 11.99 8.84
N ALA A 102 8.98 12.88 9.13
CA ALA A 102 9.28 14.21 9.64
C ALA A 102 9.99 14.16 11.01
N LEU A 103 9.48 13.35 11.95
CA LEU A 103 10.06 13.18 13.28
C LEU A 103 11.42 12.49 13.26
N ALA A 104 11.59 11.43 12.48
CA ALA A 104 12.82 10.63 12.42
C ALA A 104 14.01 11.39 11.81
N CYS A 105 13.75 12.50 11.13
CA CYS A 105 14.78 13.27 10.46
C CYS A 105 15.20 14.53 11.22
N ASP A 106 14.61 14.78 12.39
CA ASP A 106 14.93 15.90 13.28
C ASP A 106 15.03 17.24 12.52
N MET A 107 14.15 17.43 11.53
CA MET A 107 14.18 18.57 10.64
C MET A 107 12.99 19.48 10.91
N ASP A 108 13.27 20.77 11.10
CA ASP A 108 12.28 21.83 11.31
C ASP A 108 11.27 21.96 10.15
N SER A 109 11.51 21.31 9.01
CA SER A 109 10.58 21.30 7.88
C SER A 109 10.75 20.11 6.94
N LEU A 110 9.63 19.69 6.32
CA LEU A 110 9.59 18.70 5.25
C LEU A 110 10.49 19.08 4.04
N ARG A 111 10.66 20.40 3.82
CA ARG A 111 11.52 20.95 2.76
C ARG A 111 13.00 20.66 3.01
N GLY A 112 13.48 20.80 4.26
CA GLY A 112 14.86 20.47 4.62
C GLY A 112 15.16 18.99 4.38
N TYR A 113 14.20 18.13 4.70
CA TYR A 113 14.32 16.69 4.47
C TYR A 113 14.47 16.34 2.99
N VAL A 114 13.59 16.89 2.14
CA VAL A 114 13.65 16.71 0.68
C VAL A 114 14.99 17.18 0.12
N VAL A 115 15.56 18.28 0.60
CA VAL A 115 16.86 18.79 0.10
C VAL A 115 18.05 17.90 0.55
N SER A 116 17.95 17.23 1.69
CA SER A 116 19.03 16.36 2.21
C SER A 116 19.14 14.99 1.54
N ARG A 117 18.15 14.59 0.74
CA ARG A 117 18.07 13.28 0.10
C ARG A 117 18.31 13.39 -1.40
N SER A 118 18.83 12.33 -2.00
CA SER A 118 18.93 12.28 -3.46
C SER A 118 17.53 12.23 -4.08
N PRO A 119 17.33 12.82 -5.27
CA PRO A 119 16.03 12.78 -5.96
C PRO A 119 15.49 11.36 -6.15
N GLU A 120 16.35 10.38 -6.38
CA GLU A 120 15.95 8.98 -6.51
C GLU A 120 15.46 8.39 -5.19
N TRP A 121 16.10 8.71 -4.07
CA TRP A 121 15.65 8.26 -2.76
C TRP A 121 14.25 8.79 -2.45
N ILE A 122 13.97 10.06 -2.79
CA ILE A 122 12.66 10.69 -2.59
C ILE A 122 11.58 9.99 -3.43
N LYS A 123 11.86 9.72 -4.70
CA LYS A 123 10.92 9.00 -5.60
C LYS A 123 10.58 7.61 -5.05
N ILE A 124 11.60 6.85 -4.65
CA ILE A 124 11.44 5.49 -4.14
C ILE A 124 10.76 5.49 -2.76
N GLY A 125 11.08 6.47 -1.90
CA GLY A 125 10.44 6.67 -0.60
C GLY A 125 8.95 7.01 -0.72
N VAL A 126 8.58 7.92 -1.63
CA VAL A 126 7.18 8.22 -1.93
C VAL A 126 6.44 6.98 -2.43
N LEU A 127 7.06 6.20 -3.33
CA LEU A 127 6.49 4.96 -3.83
C LEU A 127 6.26 3.94 -2.70
N PHE A 128 7.24 3.75 -1.81
CA PHE A 128 7.12 2.88 -0.64
C PHE A 128 5.91 3.24 0.23
N VAL A 129 5.77 4.53 0.55
CA VAL A 129 4.72 5.04 1.43
C VAL A 129 3.35 4.86 0.78
N MET A 130 3.21 5.18 -0.50
CA MET A 130 1.95 4.98 -1.25
C MET A 130 1.55 3.51 -1.27
N LEU A 131 2.47 2.60 -1.60
CA LEU A 131 2.18 1.18 -1.65
C LEU A 131 1.79 0.62 -0.29
N SER A 132 2.48 1.03 0.78
CA SER A 132 2.14 0.62 2.15
C SER A 132 0.74 1.10 2.56
N SER A 133 0.36 2.31 2.16
CA SER A 133 -0.97 2.88 2.42
C SER A 133 -2.08 2.11 1.70
N ILE A 134 -1.86 1.73 0.43
CA ILE A 134 -2.81 0.91 -0.31
C ILE A 134 -2.93 -0.48 0.32
N ALA A 135 -1.82 -1.10 0.73
CA ALA A 135 -1.84 -2.38 1.44
C ALA A 135 -2.67 -2.32 2.73
N VAL A 136 -2.49 -1.26 3.55
CA VAL A 136 -3.27 -1.03 4.77
C VAL A 136 -4.74 -0.80 4.48
N GLY A 137 -5.07 -0.01 3.45
CA GLY A 137 -6.45 0.19 3.01
C GLY A 137 -7.13 -1.12 2.61
N ALA A 138 -6.45 -1.93 1.81
CA ALA A 138 -6.95 -3.24 1.37
C ALA A 138 -7.14 -4.21 2.55
N CYS A 139 -6.18 -4.27 3.48
CA CYS A 139 -6.33 -5.02 4.74
C CYS A 139 -7.55 -4.55 5.54
N ALA A 140 -7.70 -3.25 5.73
CA ALA A 140 -8.82 -2.68 6.48
C ALA A 140 -10.15 -3.04 5.82
N HIS A 141 -10.23 -2.97 4.49
CA HIS A 141 -11.42 -3.36 3.74
C HIS A 141 -11.75 -4.84 3.93
N ALA A 142 -10.75 -5.73 3.81
CA ALA A 142 -10.93 -7.17 4.00
C ALA A 142 -11.40 -7.50 5.42
N VAL A 143 -10.78 -6.89 6.44
CA VAL A 143 -11.15 -7.09 7.85
C VAL A 143 -12.56 -6.58 8.16
N LEU A 144 -12.95 -5.43 7.59
CA LEU A 144 -14.30 -4.89 7.78
C LEU A 144 -15.36 -5.80 7.13
N HIS A 145 -15.14 -6.28 5.91
CA HIS A 145 -16.04 -7.25 5.26
C HIS A 145 -16.11 -8.58 6.00
N TRP A 146 -14.99 -9.06 6.54
CA TRP A 146 -14.95 -10.28 7.33
C TRP A 146 -15.73 -10.16 8.64
N ARG A 147 -15.55 -9.03 9.33
CA ARG A 147 -16.25 -8.74 10.59
C ARG A 147 -17.74 -8.59 10.38
N ASP A 148 -18.18 -7.81 9.39
CA ASP A 148 -19.61 -7.51 9.20
C ASP A 148 -20.42 -8.73 8.72
N ARG A 149 -19.78 -9.78 8.22
CA ARG A 149 -20.42 -11.07 7.88
C ARG A 149 -20.52 -12.06 9.04
N ARG A 150 -19.97 -11.75 10.21
CA ARG A 150 -20.02 -12.59 11.42
C ARG A 150 -20.83 -11.92 12.51
#